data_AF-A0A3M9YR65-F1
#
_entry.id   AF-A0A3M9YR65-F1
#
_cell.length_a   1.000
_cell.length_b   1.000
_cell.length_c   1.000
_cell.angle_alpha   90.00
_cell.angle_beta   90.00
_cell.angle_gamma   90.00
#
_symmetry.space_group_name_H-M   'P 1'
#
loop_
_entity.id
_entity.type
_entity.pdbx_description
1 polymer ?
#
loop_
_entity_poly.entity_id
_entity_poly.type
_entity_poly.pdbx_seq_one_letter_code
_entity_poly.pdbx_strand_id
1 'polypeptide(L)'
;MKLPLGLAVGLCAILGAGLQLAAQEQAPSMPAGRVFKVDDTGTVVLDPVLEMQWKPPGQAGASSIVSASTQVSVQLNLAAFVGRSGRIYMTLPRTSGPTVRAVWRTGGTLLPGSLVSGERALVYSGPVTGPLMRDLIGIDLQTDGARLAQPEALAFGFEIELDQ
;
A
#
# COMPACT_ATOMS: atom_id res chain seq x y z
N MET A 1 -56.14 -46.41 -24.54
CA MET A 1 -57.49 -46.47 -23.94
C MET A 1 -57.43 -45.71 -22.61
N LYS A 2 -58.15 -44.58 -22.51
CA LYS A 2 -58.65 -43.83 -21.31
C LYS A 2 -57.72 -43.56 -20.09
N LEU A 3 -57.50 -42.27 -19.79
CA LEU A 3 -57.10 -41.70 -18.49
C LEU A 3 -58.20 -41.88 -17.40
N PRO A 4 -57.89 -41.69 -16.10
CA PRO A 4 -58.13 -40.39 -15.42
C PRO A 4 -56.97 -40.01 -14.45
N LEU A 5 -56.49 -38.76 -14.39
CA LEU A 5 -57.01 -37.58 -13.66
C LEU A 5 -57.41 -37.84 -12.19
N GLY A 6 -56.60 -37.32 -11.25
CA GLY A 6 -56.89 -37.28 -9.81
C GLY A 6 -56.08 -36.19 -9.13
N LEU A 7 -56.71 -35.03 -8.99
CA LEU A 7 -56.24 -33.80 -8.35
C LEU A 7 -56.09 -33.99 -6.83
N ALA A 8 -54.96 -33.63 -6.24
CA ALA A 8 -54.86 -33.34 -4.82
C ALA A 8 -53.99 -32.09 -4.64
N VAL A 9 -54.68 -30.99 -4.34
CA VAL A 9 -54.13 -29.70 -3.95
C VAL A 9 -53.51 -29.85 -2.55
N GLY A 10 -52.20 -29.72 -2.46
CA GLY A 10 -51.47 -29.56 -1.21
C GLY A 10 -50.73 -28.23 -1.25
N LEU A 11 -51.41 -27.15 -0.87
CA LEU A 11 -50.85 -25.83 -0.68
C LEU A 11 -49.92 -25.88 0.56
N CYS A 12 -48.64 -26.20 0.35
CA CYS A 12 -47.62 -26.06 1.38
C CYS A 12 -46.88 -24.73 1.14
N ALA A 13 -47.37 -23.68 1.78
CA ALA A 13 -46.65 -22.42 1.89
C ALA A 13 -45.41 -22.67 2.76
N ILE A 14 -44.25 -22.83 2.13
CA ILE A 14 -42.97 -22.82 2.82
C ILE A 14 -42.31 -21.49 2.48
N LEU A 15 -42.43 -20.55 3.42
CA LEU A 15 -41.52 -19.42 3.55
C LEU A 15 -40.11 -20.00 3.76
N GLY A 16 -39.31 -20.02 2.70
CA GLY A 16 -37.93 -20.50 2.71
C GLY A 16 -37.00 -19.37 2.31
N ALA A 17 -36.27 -18.87 3.29
CA ALA A 17 -35.24 -17.85 3.23
C ALA A 17 -34.44 -17.86 1.91
N GLY A 18 -34.34 -16.67 1.29
CA GLY A 18 -33.42 -16.46 0.18
C GLY A 18 -31.98 -16.68 0.66
N LEU A 19 -31.38 -17.80 0.24
CA LEU A 19 -29.93 -17.92 0.18
C LEU A 19 -29.45 -17.02 -0.97
N GLN A 20 -28.98 -15.82 -0.65
CA GLN A 20 -28.16 -15.06 -1.56
C GLN A 20 -26.82 -15.79 -1.69
N LEU A 21 -26.63 -16.45 -2.83
CA LEU A 21 -25.34 -16.98 -3.25
C LEU A 21 -24.44 -15.77 -3.52
N ALA A 22 -23.59 -15.41 -2.55
CA ALA A 22 -22.57 -14.40 -2.77
C ALA A 22 -21.55 -14.98 -3.76
N ALA A 23 -21.66 -14.59 -5.03
CA ALA A 23 -20.64 -14.83 -6.02
C ALA A 23 -19.37 -14.10 -5.56
N GLN A 24 -18.37 -14.86 -5.13
CA GLN A 24 -17.03 -14.32 -4.92
C GLN A 24 -16.46 -13.97 -6.30
N GLU A 25 -16.57 -12.69 -6.65
CA GLU A 25 -15.88 -12.12 -7.80
C GLU A 25 -14.38 -12.14 -7.49
N GLN A 26 -13.74 -13.27 -7.75
CA GLN A 26 -12.29 -13.40 -7.74
C GLN A 26 -11.77 -12.51 -8.87
N ALA A 27 -11.31 -11.31 -8.50
CA ALA A 27 -10.62 -10.42 -9.41
C ALA A 27 -9.47 -11.19 -10.08
N PRO A 28 -9.29 -11.07 -11.41
CA PRO A 28 -8.22 -11.76 -12.11
C PRO A 28 -6.88 -11.35 -11.51
N SER A 29 -6.18 -12.31 -10.91
CA SER A 29 -4.77 -12.16 -10.57
C SER A 29 -3.97 -12.13 -11.87
N MET A 30 -3.73 -10.92 -12.38
CA MET A 30 -2.80 -10.71 -13.49
C MET A 30 -1.46 -11.35 -13.13
N PRO A 31 -0.81 -12.08 -14.06
CA PRO A 31 0.49 -12.67 -13.78
C PRO A 31 1.43 -11.55 -13.33
N ALA A 32 2.00 -11.71 -12.13
CA ALA A 32 2.91 -10.72 -11.56
C ALA A 32 4.04 -10.46 -12.56
N GLY A 33 4.20 -9.20 -12.95
CA GLY A 33 5.26 -8.80 -13.86
C GLY A 33 6.62 -9.05 -13.24
N ARG A 34 7.68 -9.05 -14.06
CA ARG A 34 9.04 -9.16 -13.52
C ARG A 34 9.34 -7.91 -12.68
N VAL A 35 9.73 -8.12 -11.43
CA VAL A 35 10.05 -7.05 -10.47
C VAL A 35 11.55 -6.75 -10.51
N PHE A 36 11.89 -5.46 -10.52
CA PHE A 36 13.25 -4.97 -10.50
C PHE A 36 13.39 -3.86 -9.45
N LYS A 37 14.54 -3.82 -8.77
CA LYS A 37 14.88 -2.67 -7.93
C LYS A 37 15.13 -1.45 -8.82
N VAL A 38 14.60 -0.30 -8.41
CA VAL A 38 14.86 0.98 -9.05
C VAL A 38 16.08 1.64 -8.39
N ASP A 39 16.95 2.23 -9.19
CA ASP A 39 18.04 3.05 -8.68
C ASP A 39 17.48 4.40 -8.22
N ASP A 40 17.49 4.61 -6.91
CA ASP A 40 16.98 5.79 -6.22
C ASP A 40 18.09 6.59 -5.52
N THR A 41 19.36 6.37 -5.90
CA THR A 41 20.54 6.97 -5.26
C THR A 41 20.58 8.50 -5.31
N GLY A 42 19.80 9.12 -6.22
CA GLY A 42 19.62 10.58 -6.28
C GLY A 42 18.56 11.12 -5.31
N THR A 43 17.88 10.26 -4.55
CA THR A 43 16.87 10.65 -3.57
C THR A 43 17.52 11.21 -2.32
N VAL A 44 17.03 12.37 -1.86
CA VAL A 44 17.60 13.09 -0.72
C VAL A 44 16.51 13.45 0.27
N VAL A 45 16.74 13.16 1.55
CA VAL A 45 15.94 13.66 2.66
C VAL A 45 16.38 15.09 2.96
N LEU A 46 15.47 16.05 2.83
CA LEU A 46 15.78 17.47 2.95
C LEU A 46 15.89 17.93 4.41
N ASP A 47 15.13 17.29 5.30
CA ASP A 47 15.17 17.51 6.74
C ASP A 47 15.67 16.23 7.45
N PRO A 48 17.00 16.01 7.51
CA PRO A 48 17.57 14.75 7.99
C PRO A 48 17.44 14.56 9.52
N VAL A 49 17.13 15.64 10.24
CA VAL A 49 16.84 15.59 11.68
C VAL A 49 15.33 15.54 11.86
N LEU A 50 14.82 14.34 12.11
CA LEU A 50 13.40 14.15 12.41
C LEU A 50 13.15 14.54 13.87
N GLU A 51 12.41 15.62 14.10
CA GLU A 51 11.93 15.96 15.43
C GLU A 51 10.82 14.98 15.84
N MET A 52 11.14 14.10 16.77
CA MET A 52 10.21 13.12 17.31
C MET A 52 9.27 13.78 18.32
N GLN A 53 7.99 13.86 17.97
CA GLN A 53 6.94 14.33 18.88
C GLN A 53 6.36 13.16 19.66
N TRP A 54 6.65 13.14 20.97
CA TRP A 54 6.09 12.16 21.90
C TRP A 54 4.70 12.59 22.34
N LYS A 55 3.69 11.77 22.06
CA LYS A 55 2.35 11.95 22.63
C LYS A 55 2.19 11.01 23.81
N PRO A 56 2.02 11.52 25.05
CA PRO A 56 1.80 10.67 26.20
C PRO A 56 0.49 9.90 26.04
N PRO A 57 0.41 8.69 26.59
CA PRO A 57 -0.82 7.92 26.55
C PRO A 57 -1.93 8.63 27.33
N GLY A 58 -3.15 8.66 26.76
CA GLY A 58 -4.33 9.16 27.46
C GLY A 58 -4.74 8.28 28.65
N GLN A 59 -5.65 8.80 29.50
CA GLN A 59 -6.24 7.99 30.58
C GLN A 59 -6.93 6.75 30.00
N ALA A 60 -6.55 5.57 30.53
CA ALA A 60 -6.89 4.22 30.08
C ALA A 60 -6.02 3.66 28.93
N GLY A 61 -4.79 3.25 29.25
CA GLY A 61 -4.09 2.18 28.52
C GLY A 61 -3.66 2.46 27.07
N ALA A 62 -3.64 3.72 26.62
CA ALA A 62 -3.06 4.04 25.32
C ALA A 62 -1.55 3.74 25.31
N SER A 63 -0.99 3.36 24.17
CA SER A 63 0.46 3.32 23.97
C SER A 63 0.97 4.73 23.63
N SER A 64 2.20 5.05 24.04
CA SER A 64 2.85 6.30 23.63
C SER A 64 3.05 6.27 22.11
N ILE A 65 2.55 7.26 21.39
CA ILE A 65 2.80 7.38 19.93
C ILE A 65 3.93 8.36 19.71
N VAL A 66 4.89 7.95 18.89
CA VAL A 66 5.93 8.82 18.37
C VAL A 66 5.60 9.18 16.93
N SER A 67 5.66 10.46 16.61
CA SER A 67 5.45 10.96 15.25
C SER A 67 6.62 11.81 14.79
N ALA A 68 6.90 11.76 13.50
CA ALA A 68 7.85 12.63 12.83
C ALA A 68 7.38 12.95 11.42
N SER A 69 7.87 14.05 10.85
CA SER A 69 7.60 14.43 9.48
C SER A 69 8.90 14.87 8.79
N THR A 70 9.03 14.60 7.49
CA THR A 70 10.18 15.04 6.70
C THR A 70 9.80 15.26 5.24
N GLN A 71 10.54 16.13 4.54
CA GLN A 71 10.48 16.22 3.09
C GLN A 71 11.56 15.39 2.42
N VAL A 72 11.20 14.74 1.31
CA VAL A 72 12.08 13.92 0.49
C VAL A 72 12.00 14.38 -0.95
N SER A 73 13.14 14.79 -1.51
CA SER A 73 13.30 15.00 -2.95
C SER A 73 13.60 13.64 -3.59
N VAL A 74 12.59 13.00 -4.18
CA VAL A 74 12.73 11.71 -4.84
C VAL A 74 13.32 11.90 -6.23
N GLN A 75 14.33 11.08 -6.56
CA GLN A 75 14.84 10.95 -7.91
C GLN A 75 15.06 9.47 -8.24
N LEU A 76 14.26 8.97 -9.17
CA LEU A 76 14.35 7.59 -9.67
C LEU A 76 15.05 7.59 -11.02
N ASN A 77 16.09 6.78 -11.14
CA ASN A 77 16.75 6.46 -12.40
C ASN A 77 16.04 5.27 -13.06
N LEU A 78 15.35 5.57 -14.16
CA LEU A 78 14.53 4.64 -14.92
C LEU A 78 15.08 4.39 -16.33
N ALA A 79 16.35 4.73 -16.59
CA ALA A 79 16.96 4.62 -17.92
C ALA A 79 16.80 3.22 -18.54
N ALA A 80 16.91 2.16 -17.73
CA ALA A 80 16.76 0.77 -18.17
C ALA A 80 15.31 0.38 -18.54
N PHE A 81 14.33 1.23 -18.24
CA PHE A 81 12.90 0.95 -18.40
C PHE A 81 12.21 1.90 -19.37
N VAL A 82 12.92 2.86 -19.97
CA VAL A 82 12.36 3.83 -20.92
C VAL A 82 11.67 3.11 -22.08
N GLY A 83 10.47 3.58 -22.42
CA GLY A 83 9.62 3.02 -23.48
C GLY A 83 8.78 1.81 -23.04
N ARG A 84 8.88 1.39 -21.77
CA ARG A 84 8.09 0.28 -21.21
C ARG A 84 7.01 0.80 -20.28
N SER A 85 5.94 0.03 -20.12
CA SER A 85 4.89 0.31 -19.13
C SER A 85 5.08 -0.55 -17.88
N GLY A 86 4.73 -0.01 -16.73
CA GLY A 86 4.76 -0.75 -15.48
C GLY A 86 4.22 0.01 -14.30
N ARG A 87 4.33 -0.64 -13.15
CA ARG A 87 3.93 -0.15 -11.83
C ARG A 87 5.17 0.03 -10.97
N ILE A 88 5.35 1.23 -10.43
CA ILE A 88 6.42 1.50 -9.46
C ILE A 88 5.80 1.49 -8.07
N TYR A 89 6.45 0.78 -7.15
CA TYR A 89 6.06 0.70 -5.75
C TYR A 89 7.15 1.31 -4.88
N MET A 90 6.73 2.04 -3.84
CA MET A 90 7.57 2.37 -2.71
C MET A 90 7.53 1.21 -1.71
N THR A 91 8.67 0.83 -1.15
CA THR A 91 8.83 -0.27 -0.20
C THR A 91 9.32 0.26 1.15
N LEU A 92 8.83 -0.30 2.24
CA LEU A 92 9.45 -0.16 3.56
C LEU A 92 9.68 -1.55 4.13
N PRO A 93 10.93 -2.03 4.21
CA PRO A 93 11.24 -3.33 4.76
C PRO A 93 10.77 -3.48 6.21
N ARG A 94 10.45 -4.72 6.60
CA ARG A 94 10.25 -5.04 8.01
C ARG A 94 11.61 -5.07 8.71
N THR A 95 11.74 -4.28 9.77
CA THR A 95 12.90 -4.31 10.68
C THR A 95 12.53 -5.06 11.96
N SER A 96 13.52 -5.32 12.82
CA SER A 96 13.29 -5.91 14.14
C SER A 96 12.67 -4.94 15.16
N GLY A 97 12.54 -3.67 14.78
CA GLY A 97 12.00 -2.59 15.61
C GLY A 97 10.47 -2.58 15.69
N PRO A 98 9.90 -1.51 16.26
CA PRO A 98 8.45 -1.31 16.25
C PRO A 98 7.93 -1.15 14.82
N THR A 99 6.66 -1.49 14.62
CA THR A 99 6.00 -1.31 13.32
C THR A 99 5.83 0.17 13.03
N VAL A 100 6.39 0.64 11.91
CA VAL A 100 6.28 2.03 11.46
C VAL A 100 5.18 2.13 10.40
N ARG A 101 4.33 3.14 10.55
CA ARG A 101 3.40 3.58 9.52
C ARG A 101 3.95 4.83 8.87
N ALA A 102 4.00 4.84 7.54
CA ALA A 102 4.31 6.00 6.73
C ALA A 102 3.06 6.43 5.94
N VAL A 103 2.81 7.72 5.87
CA VAL A 103 1.81 8.35 5.00
C VAL A 103 2.53 9.45 4.22
N TRP A 104 2.31 9.55 2.92
CA TRP A 104 2.95 10.59 2.12
C TRP A 104 1.98 11.34 1.24
N ARG A 105 2.33 12.61 1.01
CA ARG A 105 1.72 13.51 0.03
C ARG A 105 2.76 13.86 -1.02
N THR A 106 2.34 14.14 -2.25
CA THR A 106 3.23 14.31 -3.41
C THR A 106 3.03 15.67 -4.08
N GLY A 107 4.00 16.10 -4.89
CA GLY A 107 3.92 17.26 -5.75
C GLY A 107 3.20 16.99 -7.09
N GLY A 108 2.90 15.73 -7.39
CA GLY A 108 1.97 15.32 -8.46
C GLY A 108 2.52 14.32 -9.48
N THR A 109 3.81 13.98 -9.44
CA THR A 109 4.38 12.95 -10.32
C THR A 109 4.07 11.55 -9.81
N LEU A 110 4.24 11.35 -8.51
CA LEU A 110 3.94 10.12 -7.78
C LEU A 110 2.54 10.20 -7.15
N LEU A 111 1.95 9.04 -6.91
CA LEU A 111 0.69 8.89 -6.21
C LEU A 111 0.91 9.07 -4.70
N PRO A 112 0.02 9.80 -4.00
CA PRO A 112 0.01 9.82 -2.54
C PRO A 112 -0.46 8.47 -2.00
N GLY A 113 -0.10 8.16 -0.76
CA GLY A 113 -0.47 6.88 -0.18
C GLY A 113 0.00 6.69 1.26
N SER A 114 -0.10 5.44 1.71
CA SER A 114 0.40 5.00 3.00
C SER A 114 0.89 3.56 2.93
N LEU A 115 1.80 3.19 3.82
CA LEU A 115 2.29 1.83 3.97
C LEU A 115 2.74 1.57 5.41
N VAL A 116 2.80 0.32 5.78
CA VAL A 116 3.33 -0.16 7.06
C VAL A 116 4.63 -0.94 6.82
N SER A 117 5.55 -0.96 7.78
CA SER A 117 6.79 -1.76 7.69
C SER A 117 6.50 -3.22 7.30
N GLY A 118 7.17 -3.68 6.25
CA GLY A 118 6.97 -4.98 5.60
C GLY A 118 6.10 -4.93 4.35
N GLU A 119 5.53 -3.78 4.00
CA GLU A 119 4.67 -3.61 2.84
C GLU A 119 5.37 -2.85 1.70
N ARG A 120 4.69 -2.88 0.55
CA ARG A 120 4.95 -2.01 -0.59
C ARG A 120 3.65 -1.35 -1.04
N ALA A 121 3.73 -0.16 -1.59
CA ALA A 121 2.56 0.60 -2.03
C ALA A 121 2.80 1.23 -3.40
N LEU A 122 1.78 1.22 -4.25
CA LEU A 122 1.85 1.76 -5.60
C LEU A 122 2.06 3.29 -5.55
N VAL A 123 3.10 3.76 -6.23
CA VAL A 123 3.40 5.20 -6.37
C VAL A 123 3.35 5.69 -7.80
N TYR A 124 3.32 4.81 -8.79
CA TYR A 124 3.15 5.18 -10.19
C TYR A 124 2.64 3.98 -11.00
N SER A 125 1.81 4.23 -12.00
CA SER A 125 1.38 3.22 -12.97
C SER A 125 1.26 3.86 -14.34
N GLY A 126 1.99 3.34 -15.33
CA GLY A 126 1.95 3.89 -16.68
C GLY A 126 3.26 3.72 -17.46
N PRO A 127 3.38 4.41 -18.60
CA PRO A 127 4.56 4.36 -19.45
C PRO A 127 5.74 5.15 -18.88
N VAL A 128 6.91 4.54 -18.80
CA VAL A 128 8.17 5.23 -18.48
C VAL A 128 8.64 6.00 -19.71
N THR A 129 8.36 7.30 -19.75
CA THR A 129 8.65 8.16 -20.90
C THR A 129 10.03 8.83 -20.86
N GLY A 130 10.69 8.83 -19.70
CA GLY A 130 11.98 9.48 -19.50
C GLY A 130 12.90 8.71 -18.56
N PRO A 131 14.22 8.98 -18.63
CA PRO A 131 15.21 8.25 -17.84
C PRO A 131 15.22 8.65 -16.36
N LEU A 132 14.62 9.79 -16.01
CA LEU A 132 14.55 10.30 -14.65
C LEU A 132 13.12 10.66 -14.30
N MET A 133 12.65 10.18 -13.15
CA MET A 133 11.39 10.58 -12.55
C MET A 133 11.69 11.28 -11.23
N ARG A 134 11.05 12.44 -11.01
CA ARG A 134 11.27 13.27 -9.83
C ARG A 134 9.96 13.70 -9.20
N ASP A 135 9.96 13.78 -7.88
CA ASP A 135 8.88 14.37 -7.11
C ASP A 135 9.43 14.92 -5.78
N LEU A 136 8.72 15.86 -5.19
CA LEU A 136 8.93 16.29 -3.82
C LEU A 136 7.79 15.72 -2.98
N ILE A 137 8.12 14.85 -2.04
CA ILE A 137 7.12 14.20 -1.19
C ILE A 137 7.30 14.61 0.27
N GLY A 138 6.18 14.87 0.95
CA GLY A 138 6.14 15.04 2.40
C GLY A 138 5.70 13.75 3.04
N ILE A 139 6.48 13.22 3.99
CA ILE A 139 6.22 11.96 4.68
C ILE A 139 5.92 12.24 6.15
N ASP A 140 4.79 11.72 6.63
CA ASP A 140 4.42 11.62 8.04
C ASP A 140 4.66 10.18 8.52
N LEU A 141 5.36 10.02 9.64
CA LEU A 141 5.76 8.75 10.23
C LEU A 141 5.12 8.59 11.60
N GLN A 142 4.65 7.38 11.91
CA GLN A 142 4.10 7.03 13.22
C GLN A 142 4.57 5.66 13.66
N THR A 143 4.91 5.52 14.94
CA THR A 143 5.28 4.24 15.55
C THR A 143 4.90 4.19 17.03
N ASP A 144 4.89 2.98 17.59
CA ASP A 144 4.71 2.76 19.03
C ASP A 144 6.00 3.14 19.77
N GLY A 145 5.94 4.29 20.45
CA GLY A 145 7.03 4.84 21.23
C GLY A 145 7.42 4.00 22.44
N ALA A 146 6.51 3.18 22.98
CA ALA A 146 6.84 2.30 24.10
C ALA A 146 7.84 1.19 23.70
N ARG A 147 7.93 0.92 22.39
CA ARG A 147 8.79 -0.12 21.81
C ARG A 147 10.01 0.45 21.07
N LEU A 148 10.13 1.78 21.02
CA LEU A 148 11.25 2.46 20.35
C LEU A 148 12.43 2.57 21.32
N ALA A 149 13.40 1.65 21.22
CA ALA A 149 14.56 1.61 22.10
C ALA A 149 15.68 2.59 21.70
N GLN A 150 15.76 2.95 20.42
CA GLN A 150 16.78 3.85 19.85
C GLN A 150 16.24 4.52 18.57
N PRO A 151 16.83 5.65 18.12
CA PRO A 151 16.55 6.20 16.80
C PRO A 151 16.80 5.15 15.70
N GLU A 152 15.85 4.99 14.78
CA GLU A 152 15.91 4.01 13.71
C GLU A 152 16.02 4.72 12.35
N ALA A 153 16.98 4.29 11.53
CA ALA A 153 17.07 4.75 10.15
C ALA A 153 16.04 4.01 9.29
N LEU A 154 15.11 4.74 8.69
CA LEU A 154 14.13 4.15 7.79
C LEU A 154 14.75 3.93 6.41
N ALA A 155 14.68 2.70 5.93
CA ALA A 155 15.20 2.30 4.62
C ALA A 155 14.07 2.23 3.59
N PHE A 156 13.57 3.38 3.16
CA PHE A 156 12.67 3.42 2.00
C PHE A 156 13.42 2.96 0.74
N GLY A 157 12.68 2.38 -0.20
CA GLY A 157 13.21 1.99 -1.50
C GLY A 157 12.11 1.94 -2.55
N PHE A 158 12.50 1.67 -3.79
CA PHE A 158 11.57 1.59 -4.92
C PHE A 158 11.80 0.35 -5.77
N GLU A 159 10.71 -0.21 -6.25
CA GLU A 159 10.68 -1.36 -7.17
C GLU A 159 9.78 -1.05 -8.35
N ILE A 160 10.12 -1.56 -9.54
CA ILE A 160 9.26 -1.53 -10.72
C ILE A 160 8.85 -2.95 -11.12
N GLU A 161 7.56 -3.13 -11.33
CA GLU A 161 6.96 -4.32 -11.91
C GLU A 161 6.50 -3.97 -13.32
N LEU A 162 7.03 -4.65 -14.33
CA LEU A 162 6.74 -4.31 -15.72
C LEU A 162 5.50 -5.04 -16.23
N ASP A 163 4.68 -4.31 -16.97
CA ASP A 163 3.61 -4.90 -17.77
C ASP A 163 4.29 -5.72 -18.87
N GLN A 164 3.84 -6.97 -19.05
CA GLN A 164 4.49 -8.03 -19.84
C GLN A 164 5.14 -7.55 -21.14
#